data_AF-A0AAE0KZH9-F1
#
_entry.id   AF-A0AAE0KZH9-F1
#
_cell.length_a   1.000
_cell.length_b   1.000
_cell.length_c   1.000
_cell.angle_alpha   90.00
_cell.angle_beta   90.00
_cell.angle_gamma   90.00
#
_symmetry.space_group_name_H-M   'P 1'
#
loop_
_entity.id
_entity.type
_entity.pdbx_description
1 polymer ?
#
loop_
_entity_poly.entity_id
_entity_poly.type
_entity_poly.pdbx_seq_one_letter_code
_entity_poly.pdbx_strand_id
1 'polypeptide(L)'
;MSSGGKPLAGHGVTAFRLEVNKLLGLNKFLKNALVGNISHVDTPAKLGDLSGNRFEIVLRNVAAPEEQVLAACEQLQVRLLRSRAEVAPEVAEQAEGGRGAQVAEQAEGGGMGSPCIVSHVAVELRSRDGGGTAVDLTSRGFVNYFGLQRFGTAAAPTHSIGLAILKSDWAKAVDLIMCPRDGEKPEAEKARALFAKNKDAHAALRMMPVWMNVERTILEGYKRHGKSGHHNALQGVARNMRLMYVHAYQSYVWNAMVSERFKLFGTEQAVEGDLVLIGGAEESAVEDAAAVGVADDSPDTPEGGWTARHPKQVRVLTAEEAVTCSLSDVVLPMPGISVTYPTNAIGELYRERLKADGLDLDNLKHSVKDYSLQGDYRKIVGRPEDCEWDMLAYRSDKANLQLTDRDRLSGLSEDYIRSAAMSGGEDEPEQKALRLRFTLRSSQYATMCIRELLKGHMENATLGPGAQNSSVSAQTVTTAVQDEPAPPTVPPSDDAAAVSQ
;
A
#
# COMPACT_ATOMS: atom_id res chain seq x y z
N MET A 1 18.30 14.13 -12.94
CA MET A 1 17.81 12.73 -12.94
C MET A 1 18.16 12.13 -11.59
N SER A 2 17.34 12.38 -10.56
CA SER A 2 17.57 11.81 -9.22
C SER A 2 17.12 10.35 -9.22
N SER A 3 18.04 9.45 -8.93
CA SER A 3 17.79 8.03 -8.74
C SER A 3 17.05 7.84 -7.42
N GLY A 4 15.73 8.00 -7.43
CA GLY A 4 14.89 7.41 -6.38
C GLY A 4 15.14 5.91 -6.39
N GLY A 5 15.71 5.37 -5.32
CA GLY A 5 15.91 3.93 -5.16
C GLY A 5 14.54 3.23 -5.23
N LYS A 6 14.49 2.04 -5.86
CA LYS A 6 13.31 1.18 -5.72
C LYS A 6 13.12 0.88 -4.23
N PRO A 7 11.87 0.82 -3.73
CA PRO A 7 11.65 0.41 -2.35
C PRO A 7 12.24 -0.97 -2.13
N LEU A 8 12.97 -1.12 -1.03
CA LEU A 8 13.46 -2.42 -0.57
C LEU A 8 12.39 -3.03 0.32
N ALA A 9 12.06 -4.30 0.08
CA ALA A 9 10.97 -4.95 0.77
C ALA A 9 11.34 -6.35 1.26
N GLY A 10 11.05 -6.65 2.53
CA GLY A 10 11.15 -7.97 3.13
C GLY A 10 9.78 -8.60 3.33
N HIS A 11 9.60 -9.86 2.90
CA HIS A 11 8.34 -10.58 3.00
C HIS A 11 8.55 -12.04 3.42
N GLY A 12 7.64 -12.58 4.22
CA GLY A 12 7.54 -14.02 4.48
C GLY A 12 6.96 -14.76 3.27
N VAL A 13 7.56 -15.90 2.93
CA VAL A 13 7.11 -16.76 1.81
C VAL A 13 7.18 -18.22 2.25
N THR A 14 6.20 -19.03 1.86
CA THR A 14 6.22 -20.48 2.07
C THR A 14 6.46 -21.23 0.76
N ALA A 15 7.31 -22.26 0.80
CA ALA A 15 7.58 -23.14 -0.32
C ALA A 15 7.37 -24.61 0.06
N PHE A 16 6.64 -25.36 -0.77
CA PHE A 16 6.23 -26.71 -0.44
C PHE A 16 7.35 -27.74 -0.70
N ARG A 17 7.70 -28.52 0.33
CA ARG A 17 8.64 -29.66 0.27
C ARG A 17 10.01 -29.32 -0.34
N LEU A 18 10.52 -28.12 -0.06
CA LEU A 18 11.88 -27.74 -0.42
C LEU A 18 12.82 -27.85 0.78
N GLU A 19 14.04 -28.33 0.54
CA GLU A 19 15.07 -28.40 1.58
C GLU A 19 15.69 -27.03 1.82
N VAL A 20 15.92 -26.71 3.10
CA VAL A 20 16.54 -25.45 3.55
C VAL A 20 17.84 -25.13 2.81
N ASN A 21 18.73 -26.13 2.66
CA ASN A 21 20.02 -25.96 2.00
C ASN A 21 19.89 -25.57 0.51
N LYS A 22 18.84 -26.05 -0.17
CA LYS A 22 18.59 -25.69 -1.57
C LYS A 22 18.15 -24.24 -1.68
N LEU A 23 17.28 -23.79 -0.78
CA LEU A 23 16.81 -22.40 -0.72
C LEU A 23 17.95 -21.44 -0.40
N LEU A 24 18.77 -21.74 0.62
CA LEU A 24 19.94 -20.93 0.95
C LEU A 24 20.97 -20.92 -0.19
N GLY A 25 21.10 -22.02 -0.91
CA GLY A 25 21.97 -22.12 -2.09
C GLY A 25 21.61 -21.13 -3.21
N LEU A 26 20.36 -20.67 -3.29
CA LEU A 26 19.92 -19.68 -4.28
C LEU A 26 20.62 -18.32 -4.12
N ASN A 27 21.04 -17.96 -2.89
CA ASN A 27 21.73 -16.69 -2.63
C ASN A 27 23.02 -16.51 -3.45
N LYS A 28 23.60 -17.59 -3.98
CA LYS A 28 24.76 -17.54 -4.90
C LYS A 28 24.41 -16.97 -6.28
N PHE A 29 23.14 -17.02 -6.67
CA PHE A 29 22.67 -16.65 -8.01
C PHE A 29 21.72 -15.44 -7.99
N LEU A 30 21.11 -15.15 -6.84
CA LEU A 30 20.25 -13.98 -6.66
C LEU A 30 21.08 -12.70 -6.58
N LYS A 31 20.82 -11.75 -7.48
CA LYS A 31 21.54 -10.45 -7.53
C LYS A 31 20.88 -9.36 -6.68
N ASN A 32 19.55 -9.31 -6.70
CA ASN A 32 18.75 -8.24 -6.08
C ASN A 32 17.75 -8.80 -5.05
N ALA A 33 18.01 -10.00 -4.54
CA ALA A 33 17.19 -10.66 -3.54
C ALA A 33 18.09 -11.52 -2.65
N LEU A 34 17.65 -11.74 -1.43
CA LEU A 34 18.27 -12.65 -0.47
C LEU A 34 17.16 -13.49 0.18
N VAL A 35 17.47 -14.75 0.42
CA VAL A 35 16.61 -15.69 1.14
C VAL A 35 17.29 -16.03 2.47
N GLY A 36 16.57 -15.88 3.57
CA GLY A 36 17.07 -16.13 4.92
C GLY A 36 15.92 -16.49 5.86
N ASN A 37 16.23 -16.64 7.15
CA ASN A 37 15.24 -16.85 8.21
C ASN A 37 14.26 -18.01 7.92
N ILE A 38 14.80 -19.15 7.47
CA ILE A 38 13.99 -20.30 7.02
C ILE A 38 13.61 -21.17 8.22
N SER A 39 12.33 -21.43 8.40
CA SER A 39 11.77 -22.40 9.33
C SER A 39 10.77 -23.33 8.62
N HIS A 40 10.50 -24.49 9.22
CA HIS A 40 9.42 -25.36 8.77
C HIS A 40 8.11 -24.93 9.41
N VAL A 41 7.04 -24.88 8.62
CA VAL A 41 5.68 -24.53 9.05
C VAL A 41 4.69 -25.55 8.53
N ASP A 42 3.65 -25.85 9.31
CA ASP A 42 2.62 -26.81 8.95
C ASP A 42 1.58 -26.21 7.98
N THR A 43 1.39 -24.89 8.04
CA THR A 43 0.43 -24.17 7.22
C THR A 43 1.15 -23.24 6.24
N PRO A 44 0.79 -23.26 4.95
CA PRO A 44 1.34 -22.31 3.98
C PRO A 44 0.84 -20.90 4.28
N ALA A 45 1.69 -19.91 4.09
CA ALA A 45 1.29 -18.52 4.17
C ALA A 45 0.28 -18.24 3.07
N LYS A 46 -0.82 -17.60 3.45
CA LYS A 46 -1.88 -17.20 2.55
C LYS A 46 -1.91 -15.69 2.41
N LEU A 47 -2.47 -15.31 1.28
CA LEU A 47 -2.73 -13.94 0.94
C LEU A 47 -3.74 -13.35 1.96
N GLY A 48 -3.34 -12.28 2.66
CA GLY A 48 -4.07 -11.67 3.77
C GLY A 48 -3.74 -12.18 5.18
N ASP A 49 -2.71 -13.02 5.36
CA ASP A 49 -2.22 -13.44 6.68
C ASP A 49 -1.36 -12.38 7.39
N LEU A 50 -0.99 -11.31 6.68
CA LEU A 50 -0.20 -10.20 7.21
C LEU A 50 -1.08 -9.26 8.05
N SER A 51 -0.63 -8.89 9.25
CA SER A 51 -1.31 -7.89 10.08
C SER A 51 -0.96 -6.46 9.66
N GLY A 52 0.25 -6.23 9.11
CA GLY A 52 0.67 -4.94 8.61
C GLY A 52 2.08 -4.88 8.05
N ASN A 53 2.55 -3.66 7.77
CA ASN A 53 3.90 -3.39 7.28
C ASN A 53 4.56 -2.30 8.13
N ARG A 54 5.81 -2.53 8.50
CA ARG A 54 6.71 -1.53 9.06
C ARG A 54 7.38 -0.77 7.92
N PHE A 55 7.23 0.54 7.92
CA PHE A 55 7.85 1.43 6.96
C PHE A 55 9.02 2.16 7.60
N GLU A 56 10.10 2.33 6.85
CA GLU A 56 11.19 3.26 7.12
C GLU A 56 11.34 4.16 5.88
N ILE A 57 11.01 5.44 6.01
CA ILE A 57 10.93 6.40 4.90
C ILE A 57 11.79 7.62 5.20
N VAL A 58 12.68 7.97 4.28
CA VAL A 58 13.50 9.18 4.37
C VAL A 58 12.97 10.23 3.41
N LEU A 59 12.53 11.35 3.97
CA LEU A 59 12.15 12.57 3.27
C LEU A 59 13.37 13.48 3.20
N ARG A 60 13.92 13.65 1.99
CA ARG A 60 15.07 14.55 1.74
C ARG A 60 14.64 15.99 1.54
N ASN A 61 15.61 16.91 1.56
CA ASN A 61 15.40 18.33 1.31
C ASN A 61 14.38 18.98 2.25
N VAL A 62 14.45 18.66 3.54
CA VAL A 62 13.57 19.26 4.55
C VAL A 62 14.04 20.68 4.82
N ALA A 63 13.32 21.66 4.25
CA ALA A 63 13.59 23.08 4.43
C ALA A 63 12.91 23.72 5.66
N ALA A 64 12.00 23.01 6.34
CA ALA A 64 11.35 23.52 7.55
C ALA A 64 12.32 23.55 8.75
N PRO A 65 12.15 24.50 9.69
CA PRO A 65 12.89 24.50 10.95
C PRO A 65 12.69 23.19 11.71
N GLU A 66 13.77 22.70 12.30
CA GLU A 66 13.80 21.39 12.97
C GLU A 66 12.76 21.28 14.09
N GLU A 67 12.55 22.34 14.86
CA GLU A 67 11.52 22.40 15.90
C GLU A 67 10.10 22.19 15.36
N GLN A 68 9.79 22.73 14.17
CA GLN A 68 8.47 22.54 13.54
C GLN A 68 8.29 21.10 13.05
N VAL A 69 9.36 20.52 12.50
CA VAL A 69 9.37 19.13 12.03
C VAL A 69 9.20 18.18 13.22
N LEU A 70 9.95 18.40 14.29
CA LEU A 70 9.86 17.61 15.52
C LEU A 70 8.48 17.76 16.17
N ALA A 71 7.91 18.96 16.24
CA ALA A 71 6.56 19.16 16.76
C ALA A 71 5.49 18.41 15.92
N ALA A 72 5.60 18.41 14.60
CA ALA A 72 4.72 17.64 13.71
C ALA A 72 4.87 16.12 13.90
N CYS A 73 6.08 15.65 14.18
CA CYS A 73 6.34 14.24 14.47
C CYS A 73 5.94 13.86 15.91
N GLU A 74 6.12 14.72 16.91
CA GLU A 74 5.65 14.49 18.29
C GLU A 74 4.13 14.40 18.33
N GLN A 75 3.46 15.22 17.51
CA GLN A 75 2.05 15.05 17.13
C GLN A 75 1.77 13.76 16.34
N LEU A 76 2.73 12.83 16.19
CA LEU A 76 2.56 11.50 15.64
C LEU A 76 2.81 10.39 16.71
N GLN A 77 3.50 10.67 17.83
CA GLN A 77 3.74 9.69 18.94
C GLN A 77 2.93 9.90 20.23
N VAL A 78 2.61 11.14 20.62
CA VAL A 78 2.17 11.52 21.99
C VAL A 78 0.82 10.90 22.47
N ARG A 79 0.12 10.10 21.66
CA ARG A 79 -1.10 9.38 22.11
C ARG A 79 -1.19 7.89 21.78
N LEU A 80 -0.23 7.31 21.07
CA LEU A 80 -0.15 5.85 20.90
C LEU A 80 0.09 5.14 22.25
N LEU A 81 0.74 5.83 23.18
CA LEU A 81 0.92 5.36 24.56
C LEU A 81 -0.37 5.44 25.39
N ARG A 82 -1.34 6.32 25.04
CA ARG A 82 -2.61 6.42 25.77
C ARG A 82 -3.60 5.33 25.40
N SER A 83 -3.61 4.84 24.15
CA SER A 83 -4.44 3.68 23.77
C SER A 83 -3.89 2.35 24.31
N ARG A 84 -2.61 2.31 24.69
CA ARG A 84 -1.95 1.12 25.21
C ARG A 84 -1.95 1.05 26.76
N ALA A 85 -2.10 2.19 27.43
CA ALA A 85 -2.07 2.29 28.90
C ALA A 85 -3.38 1.91 29.62
N GLU A 86 -4.46 1.57 28.91
CA GLU A 86 -5.70 1.05 29.54
C GLU A 86 -5.72 -0.49 29.72
N VAL A 87 -4.60 -1.18 29.46
CA VAL A 87 -4.43 -2.61 29.81
C VAL A 87 -3.16 -2.78 30.65
N ALA A 88 -3.30 -2.49 31.95
CA ALA A 88 -2.57 -2.90 33.18
C ALA A 88 -1.09 -3.44 33.16
N PRO A 89 -0.37 -3.31 34.30
CA PRO A 89 1.07 -3.01 34.37
C PRO A 89 2.01 -4.16 34.79
N GLU A 90 3.31 -3.85 34.75
CA GLU A 90 4.49 -4.44 35.45
C GLU A 90 4.81 -5.93 35.22
N VAL A 91 6.05 -6.24 34.75
CA VAL A 91 7.06 -7.07 35.44
C VAL A 91 8.43 -7.00 34.69
N ALA A 92 9.47 -6.66 35.47
CA ALA A 92 10.90 -7.04 35.41
C ALA A 92 11.84 -6.61 34.26
N GLU A 93 12.60 -5.59 34.62
CA GLU A 93 14.07 -5.44 34.56
C GLU A 93 14.95 -6.72 34.49
N GLN A 94 16.15 -6.53 33.90
CA GLN A 94 17.42 -7.28 34.02
C GLN A 94 17.74 -8.41 33.03
N ALA A 95 18.63 -8.11 32.07
CA ALA A 95 19.88 -8.87 31.87
C ALA A 95 20.81 -8.12 30.90
N GLU A 96 21.83 -7.45 31.45
CA GLU A 96 23.06 -7.09 30.73
C GLU A 96 23.90 -8.35 30.43
N GLY A 97 24.72 -8.31 29.37
CA GLY A 97 26.00 -9.03 29.38
C GLY A 97 26.54 -9.59 28.05
N GLY A 98 27.31 -8.77 27.32
CA GLY A 98 28.72 -9.10 27.04
C GLY A 98 29.18 -9.77 25.72
N ARG A 99 30.03 -9.01 24.98
CA ARG A 99 31.24 -9.41 24.18
C ARG A 99 30.99 -10.26 22.91
N GLY A 100 31.55 -10.01 21.71
CA GLY A 100 32.64 -9.17 21.20
C GLY A 100 33.52 -10.02 20.26
N ALA A 101 33.69 -9.67 18.97
CA ALA A 101 34.80 -10.11 18.09
C ALA A 101 34.77 -9.51 16.66
N GLN A 102 35.52 -8.42 16.47
CA GLN A 102 36.59 -8.17 15.47
C GLN A 102 36.77 -9.02 14.17
N VAL A 103 36.86 -8.30 13.01
CA VAL A 103 37.93 -8.28 11.97
C VAL A 103 37.54 -8.58 10.49
N ALA A 104 37.85 -7.56 9.63
CA ALA A 104 38.31 -7.55 8.22
C ALA A 104 37.41 -8.06 7.08
N GLU A 105 37.55 -7.66 5.82
CA GLU A 105 38.06 -6.49 5.06
C GLU A 105 37.87 -6.90 3.57
N GLN A 106 37.66 -5.93 2.67
CA GLN A 106 37.96 -5.94 1.22
C GLN A 106 36.90 -6.30 0.15
N ALA A 107 36.81 -5.33 -0.79
CA ALA A 107 36.67 -5.40 -2.25
C ALA A 107 35.28 -5.68 -2.84
N GLU A 108 34.57 -4.67 -3.35
CA GLU A 108 34.69 -4.03 -4.68
C GLU A 108 34.07 -4.83 -5.85
N GLY A 109 33.17 -4.18 -6.60
CA GLY A 109 32.91 -4.56 -7.99
C GLY A 109 31.46 -4.49 -8.51
N GLY A 110 31.00 -3.28 -8.85
CA GLY A 110 30.40 -2.96 -10.16
C GLY A 110 29.05 -3.55 -10.61
N GLY A 111 28.20 -2.68 -11.19
CA GLY A 111 27.34 -3.08 -12.31
C GLY A 111 25.92 -2.51 -12.32
N MET A 112 25.79 -1.35 -12.95
CA MET A 112 24.55 -0.64 -13.32
C MET A 112 23.40 -1.54 -13.84
N GLY A 113 22.18 -1.23 -13.39
CA GLY A 113 20.93 -1.67 -14.00
C GLY A 113 19.87 -0.56 -13.91
N SER A 114 19.42 -0.11 -15.08
CA SER A 114 18.66 1.11 -15.40
C SER A 114 17.41 1.42 -14.56
N PRO A 115 17.04 2.72 -14.44
CA PRO A 115 16.04 3.21 -13.49
C PRO A 115 14.61 3.00 -13.96
N CYS A 116 13.72 2.71 -13.01
CA CYS A 116 12.28 2.87 -13.18
C CYS A 116 11.87 4.09 -12.36
N ILE A 117 11.20 5.03 -13.02
CA ILE A 117 10.82 6.35 -12.50
C ILE A 117 9.79 6.15 -11.37
N VAL A 118 10.17 6.42 -10.13
CA VAL A 118 9.21 6.70 -9.06
C VAL A 118 8.79 8.16 -9.23
N SER A 119 7.50 8.35 -9.47
CA SER A 119 6.85 9.66 -9.60
C SER A 119 7.32 10.63 -8.52
N HIS A 120 7.99 11.70 -8.96
CA HIS A 120 8.51 12.77 -8.12
C HIS A 120 7.36 13.52 -7.43
N VAL A 121 7.41 13.65 -6.10
CA VAL A 121 6.64 14.65 -5.36
C VAL A 121 7.63 15.75 -5.00
N ALA A 122 7.51 16.92 -5.62
CA ALA A 122 8.25 18.11 -5.24
C ALA A 122 7.55 18.75 -4.04
N VAL A 123 8.26 18.99 -2.93
CA VAL A 123 7.73 19.72 -1.76
C VAL A 123 8.66 20.89 -1.47
N GLU A 124 8.17 22.13 -1.67
CA GLU A 124 8.79 23.33 -1.10
C GLU A 124 8.21 23.55 0.30
N LEU A 125 9.00 23.39 1.34
CA LEU A 125 8.63 23.80 2.70
C LEU A 125 8.99 25.29 2.84
N ARG A 126 8.00 26.18 2.74
CA ARG A 126 8.20 27.61 3.02
C ARG A 126 7.82 27.93 4.46
N SER A 127 8.71 28.64 5.14
CA SER A 127 8.41 29.33 6.40
C SER A 127 7.17 30.21 6.22
N ARG A 128 6.14 30.01 7.04
CA ARG A 128 5.05 30.96 7.20
C ARG A 128 5.04 31.45 8.64
N ASP A 129 5.46 32.69 8.83
CA ASP A 129 5.08 33.48 9.99
C ASP A 129 3.55 33.70 9.91
N GLY A 130 2.79 32.84 10.60
CA GLY A 130 1.34 33.01 10.69
C GLY A 130 0.57 31.73 11.02
N GLY A 131 0.36 31.47 12.32
CA GLY A 131 -0.90 31.01 12.93
C GLY A 131 -1.64 29.77 12.39
N GLY A 132 -1.06 28.96 11.51
CA GLY A 132 -1.66 27.71 11.05
C GLY A 132 -1.40 26.59 12.05
N THR A 133 -2.45 26.06 12.67
CA THR A 133 -2.38 24.89 13.55
C THR A 133 -1.79 23.71 12.79
N ALA A 134 -0.64 23.19 13.25
CA ALA A 134 -0.10 21.92 12.80
C ALA A 134 -1.18 20.82 12.88
N VAL A 135 -1.28 19.98 11.85
CA VAL A 135 -2.30 18.93 11.77
C VAL A 135 -1.93 17.82 12.75
N ASP A 136 -2.72 17.68 13.82
CA ASP A 136 -2.57 16.64 14.84
C ASP A 136 -2.91 15.25 14.27
N LEU A 137 -1.90 14.60 13.72
CA LEU A 137 -1.96 13.22 13.24
C LEU A 137 -2.14 12.20 14.37
N THR A 138 -1.78 12.55 15.61
CA THR A 138 -1.80 11.67 16.78
C THR A 138 -3.16 11.41 17.33
N SER A 139 -3.98 12.46 17.47
CA SER A 139 -5.31 12.31 18.05
C SER A 139 -6.30 11.74 17.06
N ARG A 140 -6.09 11.99 15.76
CA ARG A 140 -7.08 11.74 14.71
C ARG A 140 -6.66 10.69 13.70
N GLY A 141 -5.39 10.30 13.65
CA GLY A 141 -4.85 9.47 12.58
C GLY A 141 -4.81 10.23 11.24
N PHE A 142 -4.78 9.48 10.14
CA PHE A 142 -4.90 10.03 8.79
C PHE A 142 -6.14 9.46 8.10
N VAL A 143 -6.67 10.19 7.12
CA VAL A 143 -7.79 9.66 6.33
C VAL A 143 -7.30 8.48 5.50
N ASN A 144 -7.94 7.33 5.65
CA ASN A 144 -7.50 6.05 5.09
C ASN A 144 -7.81 5.89 3.59
N TYR A 145 -7.51 6.92 2.80
CA TYR A 145 -7.71 6.94 1.35
C TYR A 145 -6.97 5.80 0.65
N PHE A 146 -7.56 5.32 -0.45
CA PHE A 146 -6.81 4.59 -1.46
C PHE A 146 -5.84 5.56 -2.15
N GLY A 147 -4.54 5.24 -2.13
CA GLY A 147 -3.50 6.08 -2.74
C GLY A 147 -3.52 6.05 -4.28
N LEU A 148 -2.81 6.99 -4.93
CA LEU A 148 -2.79 7.08 -6.41
C LEU A 148 -2.31 5.79 -7.11
N GLN A 149 -1.45 5.00 -6.47
CA GLN A 149 -1.02 3.70 -6.99
C GLN A 149 -2.20 2.77 -7.31
N ARG A 150 -3.32 2.87 -6.57
CA ARG A 150 -4.54 2.09 -6.81
C ARG A 150 -5.23 2.44 -8.13
N PHE A 151 -5.10 3.69 -8.57
CA PHE A 151 -5.77 4.20 -9.77
C PHE A 151 -4.86 4.19 -11.01
N GLY A 152 -3.64 3.67 -10.88
CA GLY A 152 -2.60 3.76 -11.89
C GLY A 152 -2.03 5.17 -12.03
N THR A 153 -0.83 5.26 -12.60
CA THR A 153 -0.14 6.54 -12.90
C THR A 153 -0.29 6.94 -14.37
N ALA A 154 -1.16 6.27 -15.12
CA ALA A 154 -1.33 6.43 -16.55
C ALA A 154 -2.35 7.51 -16.91
N ALA A 155 -2.27 8.01 -18.16
CA ALA A 155 -3.23 8.95 -18.75
C ALA A 155 -4.69 8.46 -18.71
N ALA A 156 -4.93 7.14 -18.72
CA ALA A 156 -6.24 6.54 -18.50
C ALA A 156 -6.34 6.01 -17.06
N PRO A 157 -7.20 6.59 -16.21
CA PRO A 157 -7.37 6.14 -14.84
C PRO A 157 -7.96 4.72 -14.76
N THR A 158 -7.40 3.85 -13.91
CA THR A 158 -7.82 2.45 -13.74
C THR A 158 -9.30 2.33 -13.36
N HIS A 159 -9.83 3.25 -12.55
CA HIS A 159 -11.23 3.26 -12.15
C HIS A 159 -12.20 3.51 -13.32
N SER A 160 -11.78 4.26 -14.34
CA SER A 160 -12.58 4.50 -15.55
C SER A 160 -12.75 3.23 -16.39
N ILE A 161 -11.72 2.38 -16.42
CA ILE A 161 -11.80 1.04 -17.03
C ILE A 161 -12.79 0.19 -16.24
N GLY A 162 -12.69 0.21 -14.90
CA GLY A 162 -13.63 -0.48 -14.02
C GLY A 162 -15.08 -0.09 -14.25
N LEU A 163 -15.35 1.21 -14.37
CA LEU A 163 -16.69 1.71 -14.67
C LEU A 163 -17.20 1.22 -16.03
N ALA A 164 -16.36 1.24 -17.07
CA ALA A 164 -16.74 0.71 -18.38
C ALA A 164 -17.09 -0.79 -18.32
N ILE A 165 -16.33 -1.58 -17.55
CA ILE A 165 -16.61 -3.00 -17.31
C ILE A 165 -17.96 -3.17 -16.59
N LEU A 166 -18.20 -2.42 -15.52
CA LEU A 166 -19.45 -2.51 -14.74
C LEU A 166 -20.69 -2.13 -15.55
N LYS A 167 -20.53 -1.27 -16.56
CA LYS A 167 -21.59 -0.89 -17.50
C LYS A 167 -21.73 -1.85 -18.68
N SER A 168 -20.96 -2.94 -18.71
CA SER A 168 -20.84 -3.84 -19.87
C SER A 168 -20.45 -3.12 -21.17
N ASP A 169 -19.79 -1.96 -21.07
CA ASP A 169 -19.23 -1.23 -22.22
C ASP A 169 -17.83 -1.77 -22.54
N TRP A 170 -17.82 -2.98 -23.11
CA TRP A 170 -16.61 -3.74 -23.40
C TRP A 170 -15.68 -3.01 -24.38
N ALA A 171 -16.26 -2.31 -25.36
CA ALA A 171 -15.51 -1.56 -26.35
C ALA A 171 -14.74 -0.41 -25.68
N LYS A 172 -15.41 0.37 -24.82
CA LYS A 172 -14.77 1.44 -24.07
C LYS A 172 -13.73 0.90 -23.08
N ALA A 173 -14.01 -0.21 -22.40
CA ALA A 173 -13.04 -0.83 -21.49
C ALA A 173 -11.74 -1.19 -22.21
N VAL A 174 -11.85 -1.84 -23.38
CA VAL A 174 -10.67 -2.17 -24.19
C VAL A 174 -9.98 -0.93 -24.74
N ASP A 175 -10.74 0.07 -25.21
CA ASP A 175 -10.16 1.30 -25.73
C ASP A 175 -9.38 2.07 -24.66
N LEU A 176 -9.88 2.12 -23.42
CA LEU A 176 -9.16 2.71 -22.28
C LEU A 176 -7.90 1.92 -21.90
N ILE A 177 -7.93 0.58 -21.99
CA ILE A 177 -6.75 -0.25 -21.76
C ILE A 177 -5.70 -0.01 -22.85
N MET A 178 -6.14 0.11 -24.10
CA MET A 178 -5.27 0.16 -25.28
C MET A 178 -4.83 1.57 -25.69
N CYS A 179 -5.40 2.64 -25.10
CA CYS A 179 -5.12 4.01 -25.51
C CYS A 179 -3.64 4.39 -25.34
N PRO A 180 -3.05 5.16 -26.26
CA PRO A 180 -1.70 5.71 -26.10
C PRO A 180 -1.52 6.46 -24.77
N ARG A 181 -0.31 6.44 -24.21
CA ARG A 181 0.00 7.09 -22.93
C ARG A 181 1.30 7.88 -23.02
N ASP A 182 1.31 9.04 -22.36
CA ASP A 182 2.49 9.89 -22.29
C ASP A 182 3.59 9.25 -21.43
N GLY A 183 4.85 9.36 -21.85
CA GLY A 183 6.00 8.83 -21.12
C GLY A 183 6.18 7.30 -21.18
N GLU A 184 5.42 6.59 -22.02
CA GLU A 184 5.66 5.18 -22.29
C GLU A 184 6.97 4.96 -23.07
N LYS A 185 7.50 3.73 -23.01
CA LYS A 185 8.64 3.35 -23.84
C LYS A 185 8.26 3.43 -25.34
N PRO A 186 9.17 3.84 -26.22
CA PRO A 186 8.86 4.05 -27.64
C PRO A 186 8.21 2.84 -28.34
N GLU A 187 8.55 1.62 -27.94
CA GLU A 187 7.97 0.39 -28.50
C GLU A 187 6.49 0.22 -28.13
N ALA A 188 6.14 0.52 -26.88
CA ALA A 188 4.76 0.46 -26.39
C ALA A 188 3.89 1.53 -27.05
N GLU A 189 4.40 2.77 -27.11
CA GLU A 189 3.73 3.92 -27.72
C GLU A 189 3.38 3.64 -29.19
N LYS A 190 4.36 3.15 -29.97
CA LYS A 190 4.14 2.79 -31.39
C LYS A 190 3.09 1.70 -31.55
N ALA A 191 3.11 0.66 -30.71
CA ALA A 191 2.15 -0.45 -30.80
C ALA A 191 0.72 0.02 -30.49
N ARG A 192 0.54 0.86 -29.46
CA ARG A 192 -0.77 1.45 -29.11
C ARG A 192 -1.26 2.42 -30.17
N ALA A 193 -0.41 3.29 -30.70
CA ALA A 193 -0.76 4.22 -31.76
C ALA A 193 -1.23 3.49 -33.03
N LEU A 194 -0.57 2.39 -33.39
CA LEU A 194 -0.96 1.55 -34.52
C LEU A 194 -2.34 0.93 -34.31
N PHE A 195 -2.60 0.38 -33.12
CA PHE A 195 -3.91 -0.17 -32.79
C PHE A 195 -5.00 0.92 -32.78
N ALA A 196 -4.73 2.09 -32.20
CA ALA A 196 -5.67 3.20 -32.14
C ALA A 196 -6.09 3.69 -33.55
N LYS A 197 -5.14 3.77 -34.49
CA LYS A 197 -5.39 4.27 -35.84
C LYS A 197 -6.22 3.31 -36.70
N ASN A 198 -5.86 2.02 -36.70
CA ASN A 198 -6.37 1.06 -37.70
C ASN A 198 -7.25 -0.05 -37.10
N LYS A 199 -7.28 -0.18 -35.76
CA LYS A 199 -7.81 -1.33 -35.03
C LYS A 199 -7.29 -2.66 -35.61
N ASP A 200 -6.03 -2.67 -36.06
CA ASP A 200 -5.34 -3.85 -36.59
C ASP A 200 -4.64 -4.59 -35.46
N ALA A 201 -5.30 -5.62 -34.94
CA ALA A 201 -4.77 -6.40 -33.85
C ALA A 201 -3.50 -7.19 -34.22
N HIS A 202 -3.38 -7.63 -35.49
CA HIS A 202 -2.25 -8.44 -35.93
C HIS A 202 -0.96 -7.61 -36.00
N ALA A 203 -1.05 -6.42 -36.60
CA ALA A 203 0.10 -5.54 -36.72
C ALA A 203 0.53 -4.99 -35.35
N ALA A 204 -0.42 -4.61 -34.50
CA ALA A 204 -0.14 -4.16 -33.14
C ALA A 204 0.52 -5.26 -32.28
N LEU A 205 0.05 -6.51 -32.36
CA LEU A 205 0.60 -7.61 -31.55
C LEU A 205 2.06 -7.94 -31.87
N ARG A 206 2.48 -7.77 -33.13
CA ARG A 206 3.89 -7.94 -33.53
C ARG A 206 4.81 -6.89 -32.94
N MET A 207 4.31 -5.69 -32.66
CA MET A 207 5.08 -4.59 -32.09
C MET A 207 4.96 -4.51 -30.57
N MET A 208 3.86 -5.01 -30.01
CA MET A 208 3.56 -4.90 -28.59
C MET A 208 4.63 -5.62 -27.74
N PRO A 209 5.30 -4.95 -26.80
CA PRO A 209 6.33 -5.58 -25.99
C PRO A 209 5.84 -6.74 -25.12
N VAL A 210 6.72 -7.70 -24.84
CA VAL A 210 6.38 -8.94 -24.10
C VAL A 210 5.91 -8.70 -22.67
N TRP A 211 6.33 -7.61 -22.02
CA TRP A 211 5.90 -7.30 -20.64
C TRP A 211 4.47 -6.73 -20.56
N MET A 212 3.86 -6.39 -21.70
CA MET A 212 2.50 -5.83 -21.78
C MET A 212 1.47 -6.95 -21.92
N ASN A 213 1.44 -7.83 -20.93
CA ASN A 213 0.66 -9.08 -20.97
C ASN A 213 -0.83 -8.83 -21.21
N VAL A 214 -1.43 -7.84 -20.53
CA VAL A 214 -2.86 -7.52 -20.66
C VAL A 214 -3.18 -7.10 -22.10
N GLU A 215 -2.43 -6.17 -22.65
CA GLU A 215 -2.62 -5.64 -24.00
C GLU A 215 -2.41 -6.72 -25.06
N ARG A 216 -1.34 -7.53 -24.91
CA ARG A 216 -1.08 -8.66 -25.82
C ARG A 216 -2.22 -9.67 -25.81
N THR A 217 -2.72 -10.05 -24.65
CA THR A 217 -3.85 -10.98 -24.51
C THR A 217 -5.12 -10.44 -25.16
N ILE A 218 -5.40 -9.14 -25.02
CA ILE A 218 -6.54 -8.49 -25.71
C ILE A 218 -6.37 -8.57 -27.23
N LEU A 219 -5.18 -8.26 -27.74
CA LEU A 219 -4.88 -8.31 -29.18
C LEU A 219 -5.00 -9.74 -29.74
N GLU A 220 -4.54 -10.75 -29.00
CA GLU A 220 -4.74 -12.17 -29.34
C GLU A 220 -6.22 -12.56 -29.33
N GLY A 221 -6.99 -12.02 -28.38
CA GLY A 221 -8.44 -12.16 -28.34
C GLY A 221 -9.12 -11.62 -29.60
N TYR A 222 -8.75 -10.42 -30.06
CA TYR A 222 -9.26 -9.87 -31.32
C TYR A 222 -8.83 -10.67 -32.55
N LYS A 223 -7.63 -11.25 -32.55
CA LYS A 223 -7.19 -12.16 -33.61
C LYS A 223 -8.07 -13.41 -33.69
N ARG A 224 -8.50 -13.94 -32.55
CA ARG A 224 -9.36 -15.14 -32.47
C ARG A 224 -10.83 -14.85 -32.75
N HIS A 225 -11.35 -13.72 -32.29
CA HIS A 225 -12.79 -13.44 -32.25
C HIS A 225 -13.24 -12.28 -33.17
N GLY A 226 -12.32 -11.66 -33.90
CA GLY A 226 -12.60 -10.53 -34.79
C GLY A 226 -12.80 -9.21 -34.03
N LYS A 227 -12.92 -8.10 -34.77
CA LYS A 227 -12.91 -6.73 -34.23
C LYS A 227 -14.07 -6.39 -33.28
N SER A 228 -15.19 -7.10 -33.39
CA SER A 228 -16.36 -6.93 -32.50
C SER A 228 -16.29 -7.77 -31.22
N GLY A 229 -15.30 -8.67 -31.10
CA GLY A 229 -15.14 -9.59 -29.99
C GLY A 229 -14.62 -8.98 -28.68
N HIS A 230 -15.01 -7.74 -28.35
CA HIS A 230 -14.49 -6.98 -27.20
C HIS A 230 -14.58 -7.74 -25.87
N HIS A 231 -15.76 -8.29 -25.56
CA HIS A 231 -15.98 -9.07 -24.35
C HIS A 231 -15.05 -10.28 -24.29
N ASN A 232 -14.99 -11.08 -25.36
CA ASN A 232 -14.15 -12.28 -25.41
C ASN A 232 -12.65 -11.94 -25.34
N ALA A 233 -12.24 -10.83 -25.94
CA ALA A 233 -10.86 -10.35 -25.85
C ALA A 233 -10.50 -9.94 -24.42
N LEU A 234 -11.38 -9.22 -23.73
CA LEU A 234 -11.19 -8.86 -22.33
C LEU A 234 -11.22 -10.09 -21.42
N GLN A 235 -12.09 -11.07 -21.69
CA GLN A 235 -12.15 -12.31 -20.91
C GLN A 235 -10.94 -13.23 -21.08
N GLY A 236 -10.11 -13.00 -22.09
CA GLY A 236 -8.81 -13.66 -22.18
C GLY A 236 -7.83 -13.22 -21.08
N VAL A 237 -7.96 -11.99 -20.57
CA VAL A 237 -7.06 -11.43 -19.55
C VAL A 237 -7.27 -12.15 -18.22
N ALA A 238 -6.22 -12.51 -17.50
CA ALA A 238 -6.33 -13.20 -16.21
C ALA A 238 -7.33 -12.52 -15.24
N ARG A 239 -8.13 -13.33 -14.55
CA ARG A 239 -9.26 -12.85 -13.72
C ARG A 239 -8.87 -11.75 -12.74
N ASN A 240 -7.76 -11.92 -12.01
CA ASN A 240 -7.31 -10.95 -11.00
C ASN A 240 -7.01 -9.57 -11.60
N MET A 241 -6.43 -9.52 -12.81
CA MET A 241 -6.16 -8.27 -13.52
C MET A 241 -7.45 -7.58 -13.97
N ARG A 242 -8.49 -8.35 -14.33
CA ARG A 242 -9.82 -7.78 -14.63
C ARG A 242 -10.49 -7.23 -13.39
N LEU A 243 -10.39 -7.95 -12.27
CA LEU A 243 -10.98 -7.54 -10.99
C LEU A 243 -10.32 -6.27 -10.43
N MET A 244 -9.01 -6.09 -10.65
CA MET A 244 -8.30 -4.84 -10.30
C MET A 244 -9.03 -3.59 -10.82
N TYR A 245 -9.54 -3.62 -12.06
CA TYR A 245 -10.24 -2.46 -12.63
C TYR A 245 -11.53 -2.13 -11.88
N VAL A 246 -12.39 -3.13 -11.65
CA VAL A 246 -13.68 -2.92 -10.96
C VAL A 246 -13.49 -2.59 -9.48
N HIS A 247 -12.48 -3.15 -8.83
CA HIS A 247 -12.11 -2.78 -7.46
C HIS A 247 -11.52 -1.36 -7.38
N ALA A 248 -10.81 -0.89 -8.40
CA ALA A 248 -10.37 0.51 -8.47
C ALA A 248 -11.58 1.46 -8.56
N TYR A 249 -12.68 1.07 -9.22
CA TYR A 249 -13.90 1.87 -9.19
C TYR A 249 -14.56 1.91 -7.80
N GLN A 250 -14.63 0.78 -7.09
CA GLN A 250 -15.09 0.77 -5.69
C GLN A 250 -14.23 1.70 -4.81
N SER A 251 -12.91 1.62 -4.93
CA SER A 251 -11.96 2.49 -4.22
C SER A 251 -12.18 3.97 -4.54
N TYR A 252 -12.51 4.30 -5.80
CA TYR A 252 -12.78 5.66 -6.24
C TYR A 252 -14.04 6.23 -5.59
N VAL A 253 -15.14 5.47 -5.60
CA VAL A 253 -16.38 5.87 -4.93
C VAL A 253 -16.16 5.99 -3.42
N TRP A 254 -15.48 5.02 -2.80
CA TRP A 254 -15.18 5.05 -1.36
C TRP A 254 -14.39 6.31 -0.97
N ASN A 255 -13.34 6.67 -1.74
CA ASN A 255 -12.58 7.90 -1.51
C ASN A 255 -13.47 9.16 -1.60
N ALA A 256 -14.40 9.21 -2.55
CA ALA A 256 -15.34 10.32 -2.67
C ALA A 256 -16.26 10.39 -1.44
N MET A 257 -16.83 9.26 -1.01
CA MET A 257 -17.79 9.22 0.10
C MET A 257 -17.14 9.50 1.45
N VAL A 258 -15.91 9.05 1.67
CA VAL A 258 -15.18 9.42 2.89
C VAL A 258 -14.89 10.92 2.93
N SER A 259 -14.58 11.52 1.77
CA SER A 259 -14.39 12.98 1.67
C SER A 259 -15.68 13.73 1.99
N GLU A 260 -16.81 13.30 1.44
CA GLU A 260 -18.12 13.90 1.72
C GLU A 260 -18.53 13.74 3.18
N ARG A 261 -18.26 12.59 3.79
CA ARG A 261 -18.44 12.38 5.23
C ARG A 261 -17.69 13.44 6.02
N PHE A 262 -16.38 13.59 5.80
CA PHE A 262 -15.59 14.58 6.54
C PHE A 262 -16.04 16.02 6.30
N LYS A 263 -16.54 16.37 5.10
CA LYS A 263 -17.11 17.70 4.82
C LYS A 263 -18.40 17.95 5.60
N LEU A 264 -19.28 16.96 5.69
CA LEU A 264 -20.60 17.13 6.31
C LEU A 264 -20.58 17.04 7.84
N PHE A 265 -19.79 16.10 8.38
CA PHE A 265 -19.83 15.75 9.80
C PHE A 265 -18.53 16.07 10.55
N GLY A 266 -17.51 16.61 9.86
CA GLY A 266 -16.22 16.94 10.45
C GLY A 266 -15.36 15.72 10.76
N THR A 267 -14.23 15.96 11.44
CA THR A 267 -13.16 14.98 11.71
C THR A 267 -13.02 14.62 13.19
N GLU A 268 -13.94 15.08 14.03
CA GLU A 268 -13.80 14.98 15.50
C GLU A 268 -14.42 13.72 16.07
N GLN A 269 -15.67 13.42 15.68
CA GLN A 269 -16.51 12.44 16.35
C GLN A 269 -17.26 11.58 15.33
N ALA A 270 -17.61 10.37 15.75
CA ALA A 270 -18.60 9.57 15.06
C ALA A 270 -19.97 10.25 15.16
N VAL A 271 -20.87 9.96 14.21
CA VAL A 271 -22.24 10.49 14.22
C VAL A 271 -23.25 9.37 14.12
N GLU A 272 -24.49 9.65 14.52
CA GLU A 272 -25.62 8.74 14.29
C GLU A 272 -25.66 8.31 12.80
N GLY A 273 -25.91 7.03 12.58
CA GLY A 273 -25.96 6.44 11.24
C GLY A 273 -24.62 6.02 10.64
N ASP A 274 -23.49 6.35 11.27
CA ASP A 274 -22.19 5.77 10.93
C ASP A 274 -22.18 4.24 11.19
N LEU A 275 -21.29 3.52 10.52
CA LEU A 275 -21.19 2.06 10.64
C LEU A 275 -19.95 1.66 11.43
N VAL A 276 -20.06 0.62 12.26
CA VAL A 276 -18.93 -0.03 12.94
C VAL A 276 -19.00 -1.55 12.80
N LEU A 277 -17.84 -2.23 12.78
CA LEU A 277 -17.77 -3.69 12.67
C LEU A 277 -18.25 -4.38 13.96
N ILE A 278 -18.99 -5.48 13.84
CA ILE A 278 -19.44 -6.31 14.96
C ILE A 278 -18.36 -7.33 15.34
N GLY A 279 -18.11 -7.50 16.64
CA GLY A 279 -17.32 -8.63 17.18
C GLY A 279 -15.82 -8.47 17.09
N GLY A 280 -15.30 -7.24 16.97
CA GLY A 280 -13.86 -7.00 16.87
C GLY A 280 -13.22 -7.72 15.69
N ALA A 281 -14.02 -8.15 14.69
CA ALA A 281 -13.56 -8.88 13.52
C ALA A 281 -12.41 -8.08 12.91
N GLU A 282 -11.20 -8.60 13.13
CA GLU A 282 -9.98 -7.94 12.70
C GLU A 282 -10.03 -7.71 11.19
N GLU A 283 -9.27 -6.74 10.75
CA GLU A 283 -9.12 -6.38 9.34
C GLU A 283 -8.71 -7.62 8.53
N SER A 284 -9.66 -8.43 8.07
CA SER A 284 -9.36 -9.35 7.00
C SER A 284 -9.11 -8.48 5.79
N ALA A 285 -7.84 -8.36 5.40
CA ALA A 285 -7.42 -7.63 4.24
C ALA A 285 -8.36 -8.01 3.08
N VAL A 286 -9.12 -7.03 2.58
CA VAL A 286 -9.50 -7.11 1.18
C VAL A 286 -8.19 -7.01 0.46
N GLU A 287 -7.73 -8.15 0.01
CA GLU A 287 -6.58 -8.25 -0.82
C GLU A 287 -6.85 -7.46 -2.10
N ASP A 288 -6.13 -6.34 -2.17
CA ASP A 288 -5.72 -5.69 -3.39
C ASP A 288 -4.90 -6.70 -4.20
N ALA A 289 -5.59 -7.61 -4.91
CA ALA A 289 -5.01 -8.50 -5.93
C ALA A 289 -4.32 -7.74 -7.10
N ALA A 290 -4.12 -6.44 -6.96
CA ALA A 290 -3.56 -5.47 -7.89
C ALA A 290 -2.18 -4.94 -7.48
N ALA A 291 -1.76 -5.08 -6.22
CA ALA A 291 -0.53 -4.48 -5.72
C ALA A 291 0.73 -5.33 -5.96
N VAL A 292 0.59 -6.62 -6.26
CA VAL A 292 1.73 -7.51 -6.55
C VAL A 292 1.46 -8.20 -7.88
N GLY A 293 2.17 -7.78 -8.92
CA GLY A 293 2.11 -8.36 -10.27
C GLY A 293 2.75 -9.75 -10.37
N VAL A 294 2.42 -10.66 -9.46
CA VAL A 294 2.86 -12.05 -9.50
C VAL A 294 1.65 -12.89 -9.88
N ALA A 295 1.63 -13.29 -11.15
CA ALA A 295 0.74 -14.34 -11.62
C ALA A 295 1.21 -15.66 -11.01
N ASP A 296 0.46 -16.21 -10.06
CA ASP A 296 0.52 -17.63 -9.75
C ASP A 296 -0.54 -18.33 -10.59
N ASP A 297 -0.11 -18.90 -11.72
CA ASP A 297 -0.91 -19.71 -12.63
C ASP A 297 -0.47 -21.16 -12.44
N SER A 298 -0.74 -21.71 -11.25
CA SER A 298 -0.55 -23.12 -10.97
C SER A 298 -1.84 -23.90 -11.26
N PRO A 299 -1.84 -24.87 -12.20
CA PRO A 299 -3.03 -25.57 -12.67
C PRO A 299 -3.70 -26.48 -11.62
N ASP A 300 -3.14 -26.60 -10.41
CA ASP A 300 -3.64 -27.43 -9.31
C ASP A 300 -4.34 -26.64 -8.20
N THR A 301 -4.62 -25.34 -8.38
CA THR A 301 -5.51 -24.62 -7.45
C THR A 301 -6.96 -24.96 -7.77
N PRO A 302 -7.76 -25.50 -6.82
CA PRO A 302 -9.18 -25.74 -7.06
C PRO A 302 -9.85 -24.45 -7.49
N GLU A 303 -10.51 -24.46 -8.65
CA GLU A 303 -11.43 -23.41 -9.08
C GLU A 303 -12.47 -23.18 -7.96
N GLY A 304 -12.25 -22.18 -7.11
CA GLY A 304 -13.12 -21.87 -5.96
C GLY A 304 -12.43 -21.70 -4.60
N GLY A 305 -11.10 -21.69 -4.53
CA GLY A 305 -10.36 -21.56 -3.26
C GLY A 305 -10.23 -20.16 -2.64
N TRP A 306 -11.22 -19.28 -2.74
CA TRP A 306 -11.37 -18.23 -1.71
C TRP A 306 -12.17 -18.90 -0.61
N THR A 307 -11.52 -19.27 0.50
CA THR A 307 -12.25 -19.67 1.70
C THR A 307 -13.29 -18.58 1.94
N ALA A 308 -14.57 -19.00 1.99
CA ALA A 308 -15.69 -18.11 2.22
C ALA A 308 -15.52 -17.48 3.60
N ARG A 309 -14.74 -16.39 3.68
CA ARG A 309 -14.72 -15.52 4.85
C ARG A 309 -16.16 -15.04 4.96
N HIS A 310 -16.79 -15.34 6.09
CA HIS A 310 -18.12 -14.86 6.37
C HIS A 310 -18.11 -13.33 6.17
N PRO A 311 -19.12 -12.77 5.48
CA PRO A 311 -19.17 -11.34 5.24
C PRO A 311 -19.09 -10.61 6.58
N LYS A 312 -18.20 -9.62 6.67
CA LYS A 312 -18.05 -8.81 7.87
C LYS A 312 -19.40 -8.21 8.22
N GLN A 313 -19.80 -8.35 9.47
CA GLN A 313 -21.05 -7.77 9.96
C GLN A 313 -20.78 -6.38 10.50
N VAL A 314 -21.69 -5.46 10.22
CA VAL A 314 -21.66 -4.10 10.76
C VAL A 314 -22.94 -3.81 11.52
N ARG A 315 -22.86 -2.87 12.46
CA ARG A 315 -24.02 -2.23 13.06
C ARG A 315 -24.00 -0.74 12.77
N VAL A 316 -25.18 -0.16 12.72
CA VAL A 316 -25.40 1.29 12.62
C VAL A 316 -25.31 1.88 14.02
N LEU A 317 -24.62 3.02 14.17
CA LEU A 317 -24.54 3.74 15.43
C LEU A 317 -25.83 4.52 15.71
N THR A 318 -26.35 4.39 16.93
CA THR A 318 -27.33 5.32 17.51
C THR A 318 -26.67 6.62 17.95
N ALA A 319 -27.46 7.66 18.22
CA ALA A 319 -26.95 8.94 18.70
C ALA A 319 -26.18 8.80 20.02
N GLU A 320 -26.64 7.94 20.94
CA GLU A 320 -26.00 7.71 22.23
C GLU A 320 -24.65 7.00 22.07
N GLU A 321 -24.58 6.00 21.20
CA GLU A 321 -23.35 5.22 20.97
C GLU A 321 -22.30 6.03 20.22
N ALA A 322 -22.73 6.90 19.29
CA ALA A 322 -21.84 7.75 18.51
C ALA A 322 -20.96 8.66 19.39
N VAL A 323 -21.48 9.14 20.53
CA VAL A 323 -20.73 9.98 21.47
C VAL A 323 -19.52 9.26 22.06
N THR A 324 -19.63 7.95 22.29
CA THR A 324 -18.56 7.13 22.88
C THR A 324 -17.72 6.39 21.84
N CYS A 325 -18.16 6.38 20.58
CA CYS A 325 -17.48 5.66 19.51
C CYS A 325 -16.25 6.45 19.02
N SER A 326 -15.09 5.79 19.00
CA SER A 326 -13.92 6.37 18.35
C SER A 326 -14.13 6.43 16.85
N LEU A 327 -13.73 7.55 16.24
CA LEU A 327 -13.80 7.73 14.78
C LEU A 327 -12.93 6.70 14.02
N SER A 328 -11.93 6.11 14.68
CA SER A 328 -11.11 5.00 14.14
C SER A 328 -11.89 3.72 13.88
N ASP A 329 -13.02 3.55 14.54
CA ASP A 329 -13.80 2.31 14.46
C ASP A 329 -14.90 2.42 13.41
N VAL A 330 -15.16 3.65 12.94
CA VAL A 330 -16.09 3.94 11.86
C VAL A 330 -15.56 3.38 10.54
N VAL A 331 -16.44 2.67 9.84
CA VAL A 331 -16.19 2.13 8.51
C VAL A 331 -17.17 2.71 7.49
N LEU A 332 -16.73 2.79 6.24
CA LEU A 332 -17.62 2.98 5.10
C LEU A 332 -17.55 1.77 4.17
N PRO A 333 -18.67 1.41 3.51
CA PRO A 333 -18.71 0.28 2.60
C PRO A 333 -18.05 0.62 1.26
N MET A 334 -17.27 -0.31 0.72
CA MET A 334 -17.02 -0.36 -0.71
C MET A 334 -18.32 -0.79 -1.42
N PRO A 335 -18.79 -0.08 -2.45
CA PRO A 335 -20.09 -0.38 -3.06
C PRO A 335 -20.21 -1.83 -3.53
N GLY A 336 -21.28 -2.52 -3.14
CA GLY A 336 -21.52 -3.92 -3.49
C GLY A 336 -22.91 -4.40 -3.08
N ILE A 337 -23.22 -5.65 -3.45
CA ILE A 337 -24.54 -6.28 -3.23
C ILE A 337 -24.72 -6.87 -1.83
N SER A 338 -23.65 -7.03 -1.06
CA SER A 338 -23.63 -7.73 0.24
C SER A 338 -23.16 -6.82 1.38
N VAL A 339 -23.37 -5.51 1.26
CA VAL A 339 -22.98 -4.49 2.26
C VAL A 339 -24.18 -3.67 2.73
N THR A 340 -24.05 -3.16 3.95
CA THR A 340 -24.96 -2.17 4.54
C THR A 340 -24.39 -0.77 4.29
N TYR A 341 -25.25 0.16 3.92
CA TYR A 341 -24.89 1.57 3.75
C TYR A 341 -25.25 2.38 5.00
N PRO A 342 -24.50 3.45 5.32
CA PRO A 342 -24.83 4.35 6.44
C PRO A 342 -26.26 4.88 6.33
N THR A 343 -26.95 5.05 7.45
CA THR A 343 -28.32 5.57 7.47
C THR A 343 -28.40 7.10 7.54
N ASN A 344 -27.24 7.76 7.68
CA ASN A 344 -27.13 9.22 7.60
C ASN A 344 -27.03 9.69 6.13
N ALA A 345 -26.78 10.99 5.92
CA ALA A 345 -26.71 11.61 4.60
C ALA A 345 -25.74 10.92 3.61
N ILE A 346 -24.72 10.20 4.11
CA ILE A 346 -23.76 9.51 3.25
C ILE A 346 -24.39 8.36 2.47
N GLY A 347 -25.39 7.67 3.04
CA GLY A 347 -26.12 6.61 2.34
C GLY A 347 -26.76 7.10 1.04
N GLU A 348 -27.39 8.27 1.07
CA GLU A 348 -28.00 8.87 -0.13
C GLU A 348 -26.94 9.38 -1.10
N LEU A 349 -25.83 9.94 -0.61
CA LEU A 349 -24.73 10.36 -1.49
C LEU A 349 -24.09 9.18 -2.26
N TYR A 350 -24.04 7.98 -1.67
CA TYR A 350 -23.65 6.77 -2.42
C TYR A 350 -24.61 6.55 -3.59
N ARG A 351 -25.92 6.58 -3.34
CA ARG A 351 -26.96 6.38 -4.35
C ARG A 351 -26.85 7.42 -5.48
N GLU A 352 -26.73 8.69 -5.14
CA GLU A 352 -26.56 9.77 -6.11
C GLU A 352 -25.30 9.59 -6.95
N ARG A 353 -24.18 9.25 -6.31
CA ARG A 353 -22.89 9.07 -7.00
C ARG A 353 -22.93 7.91 -7.99
N LEU A 354 -23.43 6.75 -7.58
CA LEU A 354 -23.52 5.60 -8.48
C LEU A 354 -24.51 5.88 -9.62
N LYS A 355 -25.64 6.54 -9.32
CA LYS A 355 -26.64 6.92 -10.33
C LYS A 355 -26.07 7.88 -11.37
N ALA A 356 -25.23 8.85 -10.97
CA ALA A 356 -24.54 9.76 -11.88
C ALA A 356 -23.62 9.02 -12.87
N ASP A 357 -23.04 7.89 -12.46
CA ASP A 357 -22.23 7.01 -13.31
C ASP A 357 -23.07 6.02 -14.15
N GLY A 358 -24.39 5.98 -13.93
CA GLY A 358 -25.33 5.07 -14.58
C GLY A 358 -25.39 3.68 -13.97
N LEU A 359 -25.05 3.56 -12.67
CA LEU A 359 -25.18 2.35 -11.88
C LEU A 359 -26.32 2.52 -10.85
N ASP A 360 -27.01 1.44 -10.53
CA ASP A 360 -28.08 1.44 -9.54
C ASP A 360 -27.62 0.71 -8.26
N LEU A 361 -27.62 1.43 -7.13
CA LEU A 361 -27.19 0.90 -5.83
C LEU A 361 -28.03 -0.32 -5.41
N ASP A 362 -29.33 -0.31 -5.71
CA ASP A 362 -30.24 -1.40 -5.32
C ASP A 362 -30.13 -2.60 -6.27
N ASN A 363 -29.41 -2.46 -7.39
CA ASN A 363 -29.20 -3.51 -8.39
C ASN A 363 -27.79 -3.48 -8.98
N LEU A 364 -26.78 -3.70 -8.13
CA LEU A 364 -25.37 -3.80 -8.55
C LEU A 364 -24.98 -5.20 -9.10
N LYS A 365 -25.95 -6.09 -9.31
CA LYS A 365 -25.68 -7.43 -9.83
C LYS A 365 -25.32 -7.32 -11.31
N HIS A 366 -24.13 -7.82 -11.66
CA HIS A 366 -23.65 -7.78 -13.03
C HIS A 366 -24.04 -9.06 -13.79
N SER A 367 -24.32 -8.93 -15.09
CA SER A 367 -24.70 -10.07 -15.97
C SER A 367 -23.59 -11.14 -16.04
N VAL A 368 -22.34 -10.69 -16.11
CA VAL A 368 -21.15 -11.52 -15.90
C VAL A 368 -20.88 -11.66 -14.41
N LYS A 369 -20.96 -12.90 -13.89
CA LYS A 369 -20.81 -13.22 -12.46
C LYS A 369 -19.52 -12.67 -11.84
N ASP A 370 -18.39 -12.72 -12.57
CA ASP A 370 -17.09 -12.22 -12.11
C ASP A 370 -17.13 -10.75 -11.68
N TYR A 371 -17.97 -9.92 -12.30
CA TYR A 371 -18.03 -8.48 -12.02
C TYR A 371 -19.16 -8.12 -11.05
N SER A 372 -19.85 -9.11 -10.47
CA SER A 372 -20.81 -8.87 -9.39
C SER A 372 -20.06 -8.62 -8.08
N LEU A 373 -19.91 -7.34 -7.74
CA LEU A 373 -19.16 -6.88 -6.59
C LEU A 373 -19.92 -7.17 -5.29
N GLN A 374 -19.34 -8.00 -4.40
CA GLN A 374 -19.91 -8.25 -3.08
C GLN A 374 -19.86 -7.00 -2.19
N GLY A 375 -18.79 -6.22 -2.31
CA GLY A 375 -18.47 -5.14 -1.38
C GLY A 375 -17.73 -5.66 -0.15
N ASP A 376 -17.19 -4.73 0.64
CA ASP A 376 -16.62 -4.96 1.97
C ASP A 376 -16.64 -3.62 2.72
N TYR A 377 -16.08 -3.54 3.92
CA TYR A 377 -16.00 -2.35 4.74
C TYR A 377 -14.55 -1.96 4.96
N ARG A 378 -14.30 -0.65 4.98
CA ARG A 378 -12.98 -0.07 5.22
C ARG A 378 -13.09 1.03 6.26
N LYS A 379 -12.18 1.02 7.23
CA LYS A 379 -12.06 2.07 8.25
C LYS A 379 -11.75 3.40 7.58
N ILE A 380 -12.42 4.46 8.01
CA ILE A 380 -12.27 5.80 7.44
C ILE A 380 -10.99 6.50 7.90
N VAL A 381 -10.47 6.10 9.06
CA VAL A 381 -9.24 6.60 9.69
C VAL A 381 -8.24 5.46 9.81
N GLY A 382 -7.01 5.72 9.37
CA GLY A 382 -5.84 4.88 9.62
C GLY A 382 -5.03 5.46 10.77
N ARG A 383 -4.41 4.62 11.59
CA ARG A 383 -3.51 5.04 12.68
C ARG A 383 -2.17 4.34 12.50
N PRO A 384 -1.07 5.11 12.40
CA PRO A 384 0.26 4.53 12.44
C PRO A 384 0.57 4.07 13.86
N GLU A 385 1.26 2.94 13.97
CA GLU A 385 1.71 2.34 15.23
C GLU A 385 3.25 2.41 15.30
N ASP A 386 3.83 2.22 16.49
CA ASP A 386 5.28 2.14 16.73
C ASP A 386 6.11 3.23 16.04
N CYS A 387 5.69 4.48 16.19
CA CYS A 387 6.25 5.58 15.43
C CYS A 387 7.55 6.12 16.04
N GLU A 388 8.56 6.28 15.20
CA GLU A 388 9.89 6.81 15.52
C GLU A 388 10.34 7.77 14.42
N TRP A 389 11.17 8.74 14.77
CA TRP A 389 11.79 9.62 13.81
C TRP A 389 13.13 10.13 14.29
N ASP A 390 13.93 10.56 13.32
CA ASP A 390 15.17 11.29 13.58
C ASP A 390 15.51 12.21 12.40
N MET A 391 16.21 13.30 12.71
CA MET A 391 16.75 14.21 11.72
C MET A 391 18.15 13.76 11.30
N LEU A 392 18.40 13.77 10.00
CA LEU A 392 19.68 13.41 9.40
C LEU A 392 20.23 14.60 8.62
N ALA A 393 21.53 14.83 8.75
CA ALA A 393 22.29 15.72 7.89
C ALA A 393 22.96 14.91 6.77
N TYR A 394 23.02 15.46 5.57
CA TYR A 394 23.73 14.86 4.44
C TYR A 394 24.22 15.93 3.48
N ARG A 395 25.29 15.65 2.72
CA ARG A 395 25.78 16.53 1.66
C ARG A 395 25.47 16.01 0.26
N SER A 396 25.56 14.69 0.07
CA SER A 396 25.33 14.08 -1.25
C SER A 396 23.90 13.57 -1.44
N ASP A 397 23.26 13.97 -2.54
CA ASP A 397 21.97 13.42 -2.99
C ASP A 397 21.99 11.90 -3.20
N LYS A 398 23.18 11.33 -3.41
CA LYS A 398 23.38 9.88 -3.59
C LYS A 398 23.69 9.13 -2.30
N ALA A 399 23.92 9.84 -1.19
CA ALA A 399 24.18 9.21 0.10
C ALA A 399 23.06 8.23 0.44
N ASN A 400 23.36 7.04 0.94
CA ASN A 400 22.33 6.21 1.54
C ASN A 400 22.03 6.75 2.95
N LEU A 401 20.75 6.94 3.30
CA LEU A 401 20.33 7.47 4.61
C LEU A 401 19.55 6.44 5.44
N GLN A 402 19.53 5.19 5.00
CA GLN A 402 18.81 4.10 5.62
C GLN A 402 19.67 2.84 5.59
N LEU A 403 19.64 2.06 6.66
CA LEU A 403 20.23 0.72 6.67
C LEU A 403 19.26 -0.26 6.02
N THR A 404 19.77 -1.04 5.07
CA THR A 404 19.05 -2.21 4.55
C THR A 404 19.26 -3.41 5.46
N ASP A 405 18.42 -4.43 5.37
CA ASP A 405 18.63 -5.68 6.12
C ASP A 405 19.97 -6.34 5.76
N ARG A 406 20.42 -6.19 4.50
CA ARG A 406 21.74 -6.64 4.06
C ARG A 406 22.88 -5.87 4.75
N ASP A 407 22.73 -4.57 4.92
CA ASP A 407 23.73 -3.73 5.61
C ASP A 407 23.83 -4.15 7.08
N ARG A 408 22.68 -4.37 7.73
CA ARG A 408 22.60 -4.87 9.11
C ARG A 408 23.27 -6.24 9.25
N LEU A 409 23.00 -7.17 8.34
CA LEU A 409 23.65 -8.48 8.30
C LEU A 409 25.16 -8.40 8.06
N SER A 410 25.62 -7.36 7.37
CA SER A 410 27.04 -7.12 7.12
C SER A 410 27.72 -6.40 8.30
N GLY A 411 26.99 -6.12 9.39
CA GLY A 411 27.51 -5.45 10.59
C GLY A 411 27.63 -3.93 10.46
N LEU A 412 27.04 -3.32 9.43
CA LEU A 412 27.03 -1.86 9.30
C LEU A 412 26.13 -1.22 10.37
N SER A 413 26.62 -0.13 10.96
CA SER A 413 25.92 0.60 12.01
C SER A 413 25.29 1.90 11.50
N GLU A 414 24.40 2.46 12.31
CA GLU A 414 23.82 3.80 12.07
C GLU A 414 24.90 4.89 11.98
N ASP A 415 25.96 4.78 12.78
CA ASP A 415 27.08 5.73 12.77
C ASP A 415 27.87 5.70 11.46
N TYR A 416 27.98 4.51 10.85
CA TYR A 416 28.58 4.37 9.53
C TYR A 416 27.74 5.10 8.47
N ILE A 417 26.42 4.96 8.50
CA ILE A 417 25.53 5.66 7.55
C ILE A 417 25.61 7.18 7.74
N ARG A 418 25.56 7.66 9.00
CA ARG A 418 25.67 9.10 9.30
C ARG A 418 27.00 9.69 8.84
N SER A 419 28.11 8.99 9.06
CA SER A 419 29.42 9.44 8.59
C SER A 419 29.53 9.39 7.06
N ALA A 420 29.04 8.33 6.41
CA ALA A 420 28.99 8.22 4.96
C ALA A 420 28.10 9.30 4.31
N ALA A 421 26.99 9.67 4.95
CA ALA A 421 26.10 10.73 4.48
C ALA A 421 26.78 12.11 4.39
N MET A 422 27.78 12.33 5.23
CA MET A 422 28.57 13.57 5.30
C MET A 422 29.84 13.55 4.44
N SER A 423 30.12 12.45 3.73
CA SER A 423 31.31 12.28 2.87
C SER A 423 31.27 13.04 1.54
N GLY A 424 30.24 13.86 1.29
CA GLY A 424 30.15 14.73 0.12
C GLY A 424 31.24 15.81 0.12
N GLY A 425 31.49 16.41 -1.05
CA GLY A 425 32.49 17.48 -1.17
C GLY A 425 32.23 18.61 -0.17
N GLU A 426 33.29 19.15 0.45
CA GLU A 426 33.18 20.21 1.46
C GLU A 426 32.49 21.49 0.93
N ASP A 427 32.42 21.64 -0.40
CA ASP A 427 31.75 22.74 -1.08
C ASP A 427 30.23 22.56 -1.26
N GLU A 428 29.68 21.36 -1.01
CA GLU A 428 28.23 21.11 -1.08
C GLU A 428 27.53 21.53 0.23
N PRO A 429 26.43 22.32 0.16
CA PRO A 429 25.73 22.74 1.36
C PRO A 429 25.14 21.54 2.09
N GLU A 430 25.24 21.55 3.41
CA GLU A 430 24.57 20.57 4.26
C GLU A 430 23.06 20.66 4.08
N GLN A 431 22.44 19.52 3.78
CA GLN A 431 21.01 19.35 3.62
C GLN A 431 20.45 18.53 4.78
N LYS A 432 19.18 18.76 5.10
CA LYS A 432 18.46 18.02 6.13
C LYS A 432 17.49 17.02 5.52
N ALA A 433 17.38 15.87 6.17
CA ALA A 433 16.40 14.85 5.88
C ALA A 433 15.66 14.43 7.15
N LEU A 434 14.39 14.09 7.02
CA LEU A 434 13.58 13.49 8.07
C LEU A 434 13.44 12.00 7.79
N ARG A 435 13.91 11.17 8.72
CA ARG A 435 13.68 9.72 8.70
C ARG A 435 12.49 9.40 9.59
N LEU A 436 11.49 8.72 9.02
CA LEU A 436 10.28 8.27 9.69
C LEU A 436 10.27 6.74 9.72
N ARG A 437 9.94 6.15 10.87
CA ARG A 437 9.62 4.73 10.98
C ARG A 437 8.26 4.57 11.65
N PHE A 438 7.40 3.75 11.08
CA PHE A 438 6.06 3.50 11.63
C PHE A 438 5.46 2.24 11.05
N THR A 439 4.60 1.58 11.80
CA THR A 439 3.84 0.41 11.37
C THR A 439 2.47 0.86 10.88
N LEU A 440 2.01 0.36 9.73
CA LEU A 440 0.62 0.48 9.30
C LEU A 440 0.01 -0.90 9.19
N ARG A 441 -1.27 -1.01 9.52
CA ARG A 441 -2.02 -2.25 9.32
C ARG A 441 -2.22 -2.56 7.84
N SER A 442 -2.61 -3.79 7.55
CA SER A 442 -2.92 -4.25 6.20
C SER A 442 -3.93 -3.34 5.49
N SER A 443 -3.78 -3.24 4.17
CA SER A 443 -4.59 -2.38 3.31
C SER A 443 -4.50 -0.87 3.60
N GLN A 444 -3.49 -0.37 4.31
CA GLN A 444 -3.22 1.07 4.50
C GLN A 444 -2.04 1.56 3.64
N TYR A 445 -2.01 2.84 3.30
CA TYR A 445 -1.00 3.43 2.40
C TYR A 445 -0.11 4.44 3.14
N ALA A 446 1.20 4.16 3.23
CA ALA A 446 2.19 5.06 3.83
C ALA A 446 2.19 6.45 3.18
N THR A 447 1.93 6.54 1.88
CA THR A 447 1.81 7.81 1.16
C THR A 447 0.68 8.69 1.67
N MET A 448 -0.42 8.12 2.18
CA MET A 448 -1.53 8.89 2.75
C MET A 448 -1.21 9.40 4.14
N CYS A 449 -0.51 8.60 4.96
CA CYS A 449 0.04 9.04 6.24
C CYS A 449 1.01 10.21 6.06
N ILE A 450 1.97 10.06 5.13
CA ILE A 450 2.94 11.13 4.81
C ILE A 450 2.25 12.36 4.25
N ARG A 451 1.29 12.18 3.34
CA ARG A 451 0.53 13.31 2.78
C ARG A 451 -0.07 14.15 3.90
N GLU A 452 -0.70 13.50 4.86
CA GLU A 452 -1.33 14.17 6.01
C GLU A 452 -0.30 14.91 6.88
N LEU A 453 0.88 14.31 7.12
CA LEU A 453 1.98 14.96 7.84
C LEU A 453 2.45 16.23 7.13
N LEU A 454 2.43 16.22 5.80
CA LEU A 454 2.87 17.32 4.96
C LEU A 454 1.78 18.35 4.65
N LYS A 455 0.51 18.12 5.02
CA LYS A 455 -0.64 18.97 4.61
C LYS A 455 -0.56 20.41 5.08
N GLY A 456 0.21 20.74 6.12
CA GLY A 456 0.48 22.12 6.53
C GLY A 456 1.21 22.96 5.45
N HIS A 457 1.74 22.33 4.39
CA HIS A 457 2.60 22.98 3.40
C HIS A 457 2.25 22.66 1.94
N MET A 458 1.18 21.90 1.67
CA MET A 458 0.81 21.41 0.33
C MET A 458 -0.23 22.29 -0.41
N GLU A 459 -0.76 23.35 0.19
CA GLU A 459 -1.83 24.17 -0.41
C GLU A 459 -1.45 24.94 -1.68
N ASN A 460 -0.15 25.00 -2.05
CA ASN A 460 0.31 25.64 -3.28
C ASN A 460 0.75 24.67 -4.39
N ALA A 461 0.56 23.35 -4.23
CA ALA A 461 0.77 22.38 -5.31
C ALA A 461 -0.46 22.30 -6.23
N THR A 462 -0.90 23.45 -6.75
CA THR A 462 -1.85 23.50 -7.85
C THR A 462 -1.14 22.99 -9.09
N LEU A 463 -1.68 21.92 -9.69
CA LEU A 463 -1.28 21.41 -11.00
C LEU A 463 -1.45 22.51 -12.06
N GLY A 464 -0.38 23.26 -12.31
CA GLY A 464 -0.22 24.19 -13.41
C GLY A 464 1.01 23.81 -14.24
N PRO A 465 0.96 23.88 -15.57
CA PRO A 465 2.07 23.50 -16.44
C PRO A 465 3.17 24.58 -16.37
N GLY A 466 4.04 24.52 -15.36
CA GLY A 466 5.11 25.52 -15.25
C GLY A 466 6.04 25.50 -14.03
N ALA A 467 5.85 24.64 -13.02
CA ALA A 467 6.78 24.60 -11.89
C ALA A 467 7.98 23.69 -12.18
N GLN A 468 9.08 24.27 -12.65
CA GLN A 468 10.37 23.60 -12.78
C GLN A 468 11.16 23.64 -11.47
N ASN A 469 11.73 22.47 -11.11
CA ASN A 469 12.92 22.25 -10.29
C ASN A 469 12.92 22.57 -8.77
N SER A 470 12.26 21.71 -7.99
CA SER A 470 12.73 21.35 -6.64
C SER A 470 12.22 19.95 -6.24
N SER A 471 12.92 18.88 -6.63
CA SER A 471 12.47 17.51 -6.39
C SER A 471 12.75 17.06 -4.95
N VAL A 472 11.72 16.61 -4.21
CA VAL A 472 11.93 15.75 -3.04
C VAL A 472 11.99 14.31 -3.53
N SER A 473 13.05 13.60 -3.15
CA SER A 473 13.20 12.17 -3.41
C SER A 473 13.05 11.42 -2.11
N ALA A 474 12.12 10.45 -2.07
CA ALA A 474 11.97 9.55 -0.94
C ALA A 474 12.74 8.24 -1.19
N GLN A 475 13.44 7.75 -0.16
CA GLN A 475 13.91 6.36 -0.08
C GLN A 475 13.00 5.61 0.89
N THR A 476 12.68 4.36 0.58
CA THR A 476 11.72 3.58 1.35
C THR A 476 12.23 2.16 1.54
N VAL A 477 12.28 1.72 2.80
CA VAL A 477 12.44 0.32 3.20
C VAL A 477 11.12 -0.12 3.84
N THR A 478 10.68 -1.33 3.55
CA THR A 478 9.42 -1.88 4.08
C THR A 478 9.64 -3.32 4.54
N THR A 479 9.13 -3.65 5.72
CA THR A 479 9.23 -4.99 6.30
C THR A 479 7.84 -5.45 6.72
N ALA A 480 7.45 -6.63 6.28
CA ALA A 480 6.22 -7.30 6.71
C ALA A 480 6.21 -7.54 8.24
N VAL A 481 5.08 -7.26 8.89
CA VAL A 481 4.85 -7.59 10.32
C VAL A 481 3.90 -8.78 10.41
N GLN A 482 4.30 -9.80 11.18
CA GLN A 482 3.46 -10.94 11.54
C GLN A 482 3.21 -10.89 13.05
N ASP A 483 2.00 -11.21 13.48
CA ASP A 483 1.70 -11.34 14.90
C ASP A 483 2.37 -12.62 15.42
N GLU A 484 3.16 -12.52 16.49
CA GLU A 484 3.76 -13.68 17.15
C GLU A 484 2.64 -14.60 17.67
N PRO A 485 2.66 -15.92 17.38
CA PRO A 485 1.72 -16.83 18.00
C PRO A 485 1.94 -16.81 19.52
N ALA A 486 0.84 -16.78 20.29
CA ALA A 486 0.91 -16.88 21.74
C ALA A 486 1.80 -18.08 22.13
N PRO A 487 2.71 -17.91 23.12
CA PRO A 487 3.60 -18.99 23.52
C PRO A 487 2.76 -20.23 23.89
N PRO A 488 3.19 -21.44 23.49
CA PRO A 488 2.44 -22.64 23.80
C PRO A 488 2.27 -22.73 25.31
N THR A 489 1.01 -22.76 25.77
CA THR A 489 0.69 -23.11 27.15
C THR A 489 1.21 -24.52 27.38
N VAL A 490 2.33 -24.64 28.09
CA VAL A 490 2.84 -25.93 28.55
C VAL A 490 1.78 -26.50 29.49
N PRO A 491 1.10 -27.61 29.15
CA PRO A 491 0.21 -28.25 30.11
C PRO A 491 1.07 -28.73 31.29
N PRO A 492 0.58 -28.63 32.54
CA PRO A 492 1.32 -29.14 33.68
C PRO A 492 1.62 -30.62 33.46
N SER A 493 2.88 -31.00 33.63
CA SER A 493 3.35 -32.38 33.47
C SER A 493 2.69 -33.29 34.52
N ASP A 494 1.86 -34.22 34.07
CA ASP A 494 1.30 -35.33 34.85
C ASP A 494 2.36 -36.41 35.14
N ASP A 495 3.46 -36.06 35.80
CA ASP A 495 4.44 -37.03 36.31
C ASP A 495 4.56 -36.89 37.84
N ALA A 496 3.49 -37.24 38.53
CA ALA A 496 3.49 -37.44 39.98
C ALA A 496 2.43 -38.43 40.47
N ALA A 497 2.32 -39.63 39.88
CA ALA A 497 1.61 -40.75 40.51
C ALA A 497 1.85 -42.11 39.82
N ALA A 498 2.98 -42.78 40.09
CA ALA A 498 3.09 -44.24 39.92
C ALA A 498 4.25 -44.85 40.74
N VAL A 499 4.09 -44.88 42.07
CA VAL A 499 4.78 -45.85 42.93
C VAL A 499 3.74 -46.43 43.89
N SER A 500 2.99 -47.44 43.45
CA SER A 500 2.54 -48.55 44.32
C SER A 500 1.95 -49.69 43.49
N GLN A 501 2.57 -50.86 43.68
CA GLN A 501 2.14 -52.24 43.38
C GLN A 501 2.32 -52.77 41.96
#